data_AF-A0A6N9B175-F1
#
_entry.id   AF-A0A6N9B175-F1
#
_cell.length_a   1.000
_cell.length_b   1.000
_cell.length_c   1.000
_cell.angle_alpha   90.00
_cell.angle_beta   90.00
_cell.angle_gamma   90.00
#
_symmetry.space_group_name_H-M   'P 1'
#
loop_
_entity.id
_entity.type
_entity.pdbx_description
1 polymer ?
#
loop_
_entity_poly.entity_id
_entity_poly.type
_entity_poly.pdbx_seq_one_letter_code
_entity_poly.pdbx_strand_id
1 'polypeptide(L)'
;MSKDAVVRARIDSRTKELASEVLQAMGLSLSDAVRLLLIRVAEEKQIPFNVQIPNPTTLDAMKELRDGKGQRFSSARELIRDLDI
;
A
#
# COMPACT_ATOMS: atom_id res chain seq x y z
N MET A 1 28.87 -4.66 -1.80
CA MET A 1 28.41 -4.42 -3.18
C MET A 1 26.95 -4.01 -3.12
N SER A 2 26.63 -2.74 -3.39
CA SER A 2 25.23 -2.36 -3.62
C SER A 2 24.79 -3.07 -4.89
N LYS A 3 23.79 -3.95 -4.80
CA LYS A 3 23.18 -4.53 -5.99
C LYS A 3 22.20 -3.50 -6.52
N ASP A 4 22.59 -2.77 -7.55
CA ASP A 4 21.68 -1.89 -8.25
C ASP A 4 20.56 -2.75 -8.85
N ALA A 5 19.31 -2.44 -8.48
CA ALA A 5 18.12 -3.13 -8.96
C ALA A 5 17.32 -2.21 -9.89
N VAL A 6 16.86 -2.76 -11.02
CA VAL A 6 16.09 -2.01 -12.02
C VAL A 6 14.60 -2.25 -11.81
N VAL A 7 13.84 -1.17 -11.66
CA VAL A 7 12.37 -1.19 -11.64
C VAL A 7 11.86 -0.93 -13.05
N ARG A 8 11.02 -1.83 -13.57
CA ARG A 8 10.33 -1.68 -14.85
C ARG A 8 8.83 -1.84 -14.64
N ALA A 9 8.05 -0.84 -15.04
CA ALA A 9 6.60 -0.88 -14.99
C ALA A 9 6.04 -0.54 -16.38
N ARG A 10 5.02 -1.29 -16.82
CA ARG A 10 4.31 -0.99 -18.06
C ARG A 10 3.20 0.02 -17.74
N ILE A 11 3.17 1.10 -18.51
CA ILE A 11 2.12 2.13 -18.48
C ILE A 11 1.79 2.52 -19.92
N ASP A 12 0.59 3.06 -20.16
CA ASP A 12 0.24 3.59 -21.46
C ASP A 12 1.03 4.89 -21.78
N SER A 13 1.21 5.17 -23.07
CA SER A 13 2.03 6.30 -23.53
C SER A 13 1.49 7.64 -23.05
N ARG A 14 0.17 7.82 -23.02
CA ARG A 14 -0.46 9.09 -22.61
C ARG A 14 -0.18 9.39 -21.14
N THR A 15 -0.34 8.39 -20.26
CA THR A 15 0.00 8.53 -18.85
C THR A 15 1.49 8.85 -18.65
N LYS A 16 2.37 8.19 -19.40
CA LYS A 16 3.82 8.43 -19.33
C LYS A 16 4.17 9.88 -19.71
N GLU A 17 3.61 10.37 -20.80
CA GLU A 17 3.86 11.73 -21.33
C GLU A 17 3.40 12.79 -20.34
N LEU A 18 2.14 12.72 -19.89
CA LEU A 18 1.58 13.65 -18.91
C LEU A 18 2.36 13.66 -17.60
N ALA A 19 2.70 12.49 -17.06
CA ALA A 19 3.48 12.40 -15.83
C ALA A 19 4.88 12.98 -16.00
N SER A 20 5.51 12.78 -17.16
CA SER A 20 6.84 13.32 -17.44
C SER A 20 6.84 14.84 -17.48
N GLU A 21 5.84 15.45 -18.13
CA GLU A 21 5.72 16.91 -18.22
C GLU A 21 5.52 17.55 -16.84
N VAL A 22 4.59 17.00 -16.04
CA VAL A 22 4.29 17.50 -14.70
C VAL A 22 5.51 17.37 -13.78
N LEU A 23 6.20 16.22 -13.79
CA LEU A 23 7.39 16.01 -12.96
C LEU A 23 8.55 16.89 -13.40
N GLN A 24 8.76 17.10 -14.70
CA GLN A 24 9.79 18.01 -15.20
C GLN A 24 9.53 19.46 -14.78
N ALA A 25 8.28 19.90 -14.77
CA ALA A 25 7.91 21.21 -14.24
C ALA A 25 8.23 21.36 -12.73
N MET A 26 8.30 20.24 -12.00
CA MET A 26 8.74 20.18 -10.59
C MET A 26 10.26 19.97 -10.44
N GLY A 27 11.02 19.88 -11.54
CA GLY A 27 12.45 19.61 -11.52
C GLY A 27 12.82 18.15 -11.22
N LEU A 28 11.88 17.21 -11.41
CA LEU A 28 12.06 15.78 -11.14
C LEU A 28 12.00 14.96 -12.44
N SER A 29 12.83 13.92 -12.53
CA SER A 29 12.63 12.87 -13.54
C SER A 29 11.62 11.84 -13.07
N LEU A 30 11.06 11.06 -14.02
CA LEU A 30 10.24 9.87 -13.69
C LEU A 30 10.98 8.91 -12.74
N SER A 31 12.28 8.72 -12.97
CA SER A 31 13.11 7.85 -12.14
C SER A 31 13.27 8.37 -10.72
N ASP A 32 13.30 9.69 -10.53
CA ASP A 32 13.37 10.29 -9.19
C ASP A 32 12.05 10.10 -8.45
N ALA A 33 10.92 10.34 -9.12
CA ALA A 33 9.61 10.12 -8.54
C ALA A 33 9.40 8.66 -8.12
N VAL A 34 9.78 7.69 -8.97
CA VAL A 34 9.69 6.26 -8.64
C VAL A 34 10.59 5.89 -7.46
N ARG A 35 11.83 6.42 -7.40
CA ARG A 35 12.73 6.20 -6.26
C ARG A 35 12.14 6.75 -4.97
N LEU A 36 11.68 7.99 -4.96
CA LEU A 36 11.10 8.64 -3.79
C LEU A 36 9.86 7.89 -3.29
N LEU A 37 8.99 7.46 -4.20
CA LEU A 37 7.83 6.63 -3.86
C LEU A 37 8.25 5.35 -3.14
N LEU A 38 9.22 4.61 -3.68
CA LEU A 38 9.66 3.34 -3.10
C LEU A 38 10.35 3.50 -1.75
N ILE A 39 11.16 4.56 -1.58
CA ILE A 39 11.77 4.92 -0.29
C ILE A 39 10.66 5.19 0.73
N ARG A 40 9.68 6.02 0.36
CA ARG A 40 8.61 6.41 1.29
C ARG A 40 7.72 5.23 1.68
N VAL A 41 7.39 4.35 0.73
CA VAL A 41 6.66 3.11 1.01
C VAL A 41 7.43 2.19 1.95
N ALA A 42 8.75 2.06 1.78
CA ALA A 42 9.59 1.23 2.64
C ALA A 42 9.67 1.78 4.08
N GLU A 43 9.77 3.10 4.24
CA GLU A 43 9.87 3.76 5.54
C GLU A 43 8.53 3.82 6.28
N GLU A 44 7.47 4.22 5.59
CA GLU A 44 6.17 4.43 6.22
C GLU A 44 5.28 3.19 6.28
N LYS A 45 5.61 2.15 5.50
CA LYS A 45 4.76 0.96 5.33
C LYS A 45 3.36 1.30 4.81
N GLN A 46 3.22 2.42 4.09
CA GLN A 46 1.99 2.85 3.45
C GLN A 46 2.27 3.47 2.09
N ILE A 47 1.28 3.40 1.21
CA ILE A 47 1.32 4.09 -0.09
C ILE A 47 0.90 5.55 0.13
N PRO A 48 1.58 6.55 -0.47
CA PRO A 48 1.35 7.98 -0.20
C PRO A 48 0.09 8.54 -0.88
N PHE A 49 -0.89 7.68 -1.15
CA PHE A 49 -2.23 8.04 -1.58
C PHE A 49 -3.21 7.05 -0.96
N ASN A 50 -4.42 7.51 -0.67
CA ASN A 50 -5.44 6.66 -0.06
C ASN A 50 -5.78 5.49 -0.99
N VAL A 51 -5.35 4.29 -0.60
CA VAL A 51 -5.80 3.04 -1.23
C VAL A 51 -7.16 2.69 -0.64
N GLN A 52 -8.21 3.23 -1.24
CA GLN A 52 -9.57 3.19 -0.68
C GLN A 52 -10.28 1.84 -0.86
N ILE A 53 -9.67 0.88 -1.57
CA ILE A 53 -10.31 -0.40 -1.88
C ILE A 53 -9.62 -1.50 -1.06
N PRO A 54 -10.29 -2.06 -0.03
CA PRO A 54 -9.78 -3.22 0.69
C PRO A 54 -9.56 -4.38 -0.28
N ASN A 55 -8.49 -5.16 -0.06
CA ASN A 55 -8.26 -6.34 -0.87
C ASN A 55 -9.37 -7.39 -0.65
N PRO A 56 -9.52 -8.39 -1.54
CA PRO A 56 -10.57 -9.41 -1.41
C PRO A 56 -10.58 -10.11 -0.04
N THR A 57 -9.41 -10.47 0.50
CA THR A 57 -9.30 -11.12 1.81
C THR A 57 -9.83 -10.22 2.94
N THR A 58 -9.52 -8.92 2.91
CA THR A 58 -10.05 -7.95 3.87
C THR A 58 -11.56 -7.77 3.70
N LEU A 59 -12.07 -7.76 2.47
CA LEU A 59 -13.52 -7.68 2.21
C LEU A 59 -14.26 -8.89 2.79
N ASP A 60 -13.71 -10.08 2.61
CA ASP A 60 -14.28 -11.33 3.15
C ASP A 60 -14.28 -11.32 4.68
N ALA A 61 -13.16 -10.95 5.31
CA ALA A 61 -13.07 -10.82 6.76
C ALA A 61 -14.09 -9.78 7.30
N MET A 62 -14.25 -8.64 6.63
CA MET A 62 -15.25 -7.63 7.01
C MET A 62 -16.69 -8.14 6.82
N LYS A 63 -16.95 -8.99 5.82
CA LYS A 63 -18.25 -9.63 5.63
C LYS A 63 -18.53 -10.65 6.72
N GLU A 64 -17.56 -11.49 7.07
CA GLU A 64 -17.66 -12.49 8.13
C GLU A 64 -18.01 -11.86 9.49
N LEU A 65 -17.34 -10.76 9.84
CA LEU A 65 -17.65 -10.00 11.06
C LEU A 65 -19.07 -9.41 11.02
N ARG A 66 -19.52 -8.88 9.88
CA ARG A 66 -20.88 -8.33 9.70
C ARG A 66 -21.97 -9.42 9.77
N ASP A 67 -21.69 -10.60 9.26
CA ASP A 67 -22.56 -11.77 9.34
C ASP A 67 -22.62 -12.36 10.76
N GLY A 68 -21.87 -11.81 11.72
CA GLY A 68 -21.85 -12.28 13.10
C GLY A 68 -21.07 -13.57 13.32
N LYS A 69 -20.23 -13.97 12.34
CA LYS A 69 -19.40 -15.18 12.41
C LYS A 69 -18.07 -14.96 13.16
N GLY A 70 -17.78 -13.71 13.54
CA GLY A 70 -16.61 -13.38 14.35
C GLY A 70 -16.69 -13.93 15.77
N GLN A 71 -15.54 -14.30 16.33
CA GLN A 71 -15.42 -14.71 17.73
C GLN A 71 -15.73 -13.53 18.65
N ARG A 72 -16.48 -13.79 19.73
CA ARG A 72 -16.82 -12.80 20.75
C ARG A 72 -16.19 -13.21 22.06
N PHE A 73 -15.67 -12.22 22.78
CA PHE A 73 -15.05 -12.38 24.07
C PHE A 73 -15.78 -11.52 25.11
N SER A 74 -15.85 -12.01 26.33
CA SER A 74 -16.52 -11.32 27.44
C SER A 74 -15.69 -10.17 28.02
N SER A 75 -14.38 -10.16 27.74
CA SER A 75 -13.47 -9.10 28.20
C SER A 75 -12.23 -8.98 27.32
N ALA A 76 -11.57 -7.82 27.37
CA ALA A 76 -10.30 -7.60 26.66
C ALA A 76 -9.20 -8.59 27.11
N ARG A 77 -9.20 -9.02 28.39
CA ARG A 77 -8.24 -10.00 28.90
C ARG A 77 -8.41 -11.38 28.26
N GLU A 78 -9.65 -11.76 27.96
CA GLU A 78 -9.95 -13.03 27.32
C GLU A 78 -9.49 -13.03 25.86
N LEU A 79 -9.72 -11.94 25.14
CA LEU A 79 -9.22 -11.73 23.79
C LEU A 79 -7.68 -11.79 23.72
N ILE A 80 -6.99 -11.06 24.59
CA ILE A 80 -5.52 -11.01 24.60
C ILE A 80 -4.93 -12.42 24.84
N ARG A 81 -5.53 -13.20 25.75
CA ARG A 81 -5.13 -14.59 26.00
C ARG A 81 -5.31 -15.50 24.79
N ASP A 82 -6.40 -15.31 24.03
CA ASP A 82 -6.67 -16.08 22.81
C ASP A 82 -5.70 -15.73 21.66
N LEU A 83 -5.31 -14.45 21.57
CA LEU A 83 -4.36 -13.95 20.56
C LEU A 83 -2.88 -14.26 20.85
N ASP A 84 -2.57 -14.89 22.00
CA ASP A 84 -1.20 -15.22 22.46
C ASP A 84 -0.24 -14.02 22.46
N ILE A 85 -0.76 -12.84 22.85
CA ILE A 85 -0.04 -11.56 22.98
C ILE A 85 -0.17 -10.96 24.38
#